data_AF-A0A227J0X6-F1
#
_entry.id   AF-A0A227J0X6-F1
#
_cell.length_a   1.000
_cell.length_b   1.000
_cell.length_c   1.000
_cell.angle_alpha   90.00
_cell.angle_beta   90.00
_cell.angle_gamma   90.00
#
_symmetry.space_group_name_H-M   'P 1'
#
loop_
_entity.id
_entity.type
_entity.pdbx_description
1 polymer ?
#
loop_
_entity_poly.entity_id
_entity_poly.type
_entity_poly.pdbx_seq_one_letter_code
_entity_poly.pdbx_strand_id
1 'polypeptide(L)' 'YWLHADKDMVWGTLNQMRIKAADLGADTLYLYQPLSFSTSVTMFANAYKCKQ' A
#
# COMPACT_ATOMS: atom_id res chain seq x y z
N TYR A 1 -10.61 -13.39 -17.22
CA TYR A 1 -10.72 -11.95 -17.59
C TYR A 1 -10.21 -11.15 -16.39
N TRP A 2 -9.36 -10.13 -16.59
CA TRP A 2 -9.10 -9.08 -15.58
C TRP A 2 -8.15 -9.39 -14.38
N LEU A 3 -6.89 -9.76 -14.62
CA LEU A 3 -5.83 -9.77 -13.57
C LEU A 3 -4.74 -8.71 -13.80
N HIS A 4 -4.69 -8.08 -14.99
CA HIS A 4 -3.65 -7.12 -15.32
C HIS A 4 -3.90 -5.73 -14.70
N ALA A 5 -5.17 -5.30 -14.62
CA ALA A 5 -5.54 -4.01 -14.02
C ALA A 5 -5.29 -3.96 -12.50
N ASP A 6 -5.58 -5.07 -11.79
CA ASP A 6 -5.32 -5.16 -10.34
C ASP A 6 -3.84 -5.00 -10.01
N LYS A 7 -2.93 -5.55 -10.83
CA LYS A 7 -1.50 -5.50 -10.53
C LYS A 7 -0.95 -4.08 -10.54
N ASP A 8 -1.30 -3.29 -11.56
CA ASP A 8 -0.85 -1.90 -11.67
C ASP A 8 -1.48 -1.02 -10.59
N MET A 9 -2.75 -1.26 -10.25
CA MET A 9 -3.43 -0.57 -9.16
C MET A 9 -2.84 -0.91 -7.78
N VAL A 10 -2.48 -2.18 -7.55
CA VAL A 10 -1.78 -2.63 -6.34
C VAL A 10 -0.43 -1.92 -6.21
N TRP A 11 0.34 -1.85 -7.30
CA TRP A 11 1.62 -1.14 -7.30
C TRP A 11 1.46 0.36 -7.08
N GLY A 12 0.47 0.99 -7.70
CA GLY A 12 0.14 2.40 -7.48
C GLY A 12 -0.22 2.70 -6.02
N THR A 13 -1.09 1.87 -5.43
CA THR A 13 -1.49 2.00 -4.02
C THR A 13 -0.28 1.82 -3.09
N LEU A 14 0.56 0.80 -3.31
CA LEU A 14 1.78 0.59 -2.51
C LEU A 14 2.75 1.77 -2.60
N ASN A 15 2.94 2.35 -3.79
CA ASN A 15 3.80 3.51 -3.98
C ASN A 15 3.26 4.73 -3.22
N GLN A 16 1.95 4.99 -3.29
CA GLN A 16 1.33 6.06 -2.52
C GLN A 16 1.47 5.84 -1.01
N MET A 17 1.34 4.59 -0.54
CA MET A 17 1.53 4.27 0.88
C MET A 17 2.96 4.51 1.35
N ARG A 18 3.96 4.17 0.52
CA ARG A 18 5.37 4.46 0.81
C ARG A 18 5.65 5.95 0.98
N ILE A 19 5.11 6.78 0.08
CA ILE A 19 5.25 8.25 0.18
C ILE A 19 4.64 8.75 1.49
N LYS A 20 3.43 8.29 1.84
CA LYS A 20 2.76 8.66 3.10
C LYS A 20 3.52 8.19 4.33
N ALA A 21 4.08 6.98 4.31
CA ALA A 21 4.88 6.47 5.42
C ALA A 21 6.18 7.27 5.60
N ALA A 22 6.85 7.62 4.50
CA ALA A 22 8.03 8.47 4.53
C ALA A 22 7.73 9.87 5.09
N ASP A 23 6.58 10.46 4.72
CA ASP A 23 6.10 11.74 5.25
C ASP A 23 5.81 11.66 6.77
N LEU A 24 5.35 10.51 7.26
CA LEU A 24 5.21 10.22 8.69
C LEU A 24 6.54 9.90 9.40
N GLY A 25 7.67 9.89 8.67
CA GLY A 25 8.99 9.53 9.19
C GLY A 25 9.14 8.05 9.54
N ALA A 26 8.26 7.19 9.01
CA ALA A 26 8.31 5.75 9.14
C ALA A 26 9.18 5.13 8.04
N ASP A 27 9.87 4.05 8.37
CA ASP A 27 10.77 3.28 7.50
C ASP A 27 10.19 1.90 7.14
N THR A 28 9.20 1.43 7.90
CA THR A 28 8.57 0.12 7.72
C THR A 28 7.06 0.25 7.59
N LEU A 29 6.47 -0.39 6.58
CA LEU A 29 5.03 -0.51 6.38
C LEU A 29 4.58 -1.94 6.60
N TYR A 30 3.70 -2.17 7.58
CA TYR A 30 3.07 -3.47 7.80
C TYR A 30 1.69 -3.50 7.14
N LEU A 31 1.62 -4.17 5.99
CA LEU A 31 0.40 -4.27 5.17
C LEU A 31 -0.61 -5.22 5.79
N TYR A 32 -1.83 -4.75 5.96
CA TYR A 32 -2.98 -5.62 6.21
C TYR A 32 -3.53 -6.18 4.88
N GLN A 33 -4.44 -7.14 4.98
CA GLN A 33 -5.07 -7.75 3.80
C GLN A 33 -5.67 -6.67 2.88
N PRO A 34 -5.32 -6.67 1.58
CA PRO A 34 -5.89 -5.72 0.64
C PRO A 34 -7.38 -5.98 0.43
N LEU A 35 -8.17 -4.92 0.39
CA LEU A 35 -9.56 -4.97 -0.04
C LEU A 35 -9.59 -4.75 -1.56
N SER A 36 -9.90 -5.79 -2.30
CA SER A 36 -10.07 -5.76 -3.75
C SER A 36 -11.50 -5.34 -4.09
N PHE A 37 -11.64 -4.17 -4.72
CA PHE A 37 -12.88 -3.77 -5.38
C PHE A 37 -12.68 -3.87 -6.89
N SER A 38 -13.76 -4.16 -7.64
CA SER A 38 -13.70 -4.33 -9.10
C SER A 38 -13.21 -3.09 -9.88
N THR A 39 -12.97 -1.96 -9.23
CA THR A 39 -12.48 -0.72 -9.85
C THR A 39 -11.45 0.03 -9.00
N SER A 40 -11.12 -0.46 -7.79
CA SER A 40 -10.19 0.21 -6.88
C SER A 40 -9.52 -0.77 -5.93
N VAL A 41 -8.29 -0.45 -5.52
CA VAL A 41 -7.53 -1.22 -4.53
C VAL A 41 -7.33 -0.34 -3.31
N THR A 42 -7.98 -0.71 -2.20
CA THR A 42 -7.80 -0.02 -0.91
C THR A 42 -6.95 -0.89 0.00
N MET A 43 -5.89 -0.30 0.56
CA MET A 43 -4.97 -0.98 1.48
C MET A 43 -4.88 -0.20 2.79
N PHE A 44 -4.96 -0.93 3.90
CA PHE A 44 -4.67 -0.40 5.22
C PHE A 44 -3.31 -0.93 5.65
N ALA A 45 -2.50 -0.08 6.30
CA ALA A 45 -1.22 -0.49 6.89
C ALA A 45 -0.89 0.40 8.08
N ASN A 46 -0.09 -0.14 8.98
CA ASN A 46 0.57 0.65 10.00
C ASN A 46 1.95 1.08 9.52
N ALA A 47 2.26 2.36 9.74
CA ALA A 47 3.58 2.93 9.50
C ALA A 47 4.39 2.87 10.80
N TYR A 48 5.50 2.16 10.78
CA TYR A 48 6.42 2.02 11.90
C TYR A 48 7.72 2.75 11.60
N LYS A 49 8.26 3.43 12.62
CA LYS A 49 9.61 3.95 12.64
C LYS A 49 10.46 3.04 13.51
N CYS A 50 11.05 2.03 12.89
CA CYS A 50 11.99 1.15 13.55
C CYS A 50 13.29 1.93 13.81
N LYS A 51 13.85 1.82 15.01
CA LYS A 51 15.26 2.17 15.23
C LYS A 51 16.04 0.92 14.86
N GLN A 52 16.92 1.01 13.86
CA GLN A 52 17.88 -0.04 13.55
C GLN A 52 18.71 -0.40 14.80
#